data_AF-A0A1W1ZXL9-F1
#
_entry.id   AF-A0A1W1ZXL9-F1
#
_cell.length_a   1.000
_cell.length_b   1.000
_cell.length_c   1.000
_cell.angle_alpha   90.00
_cell.angle_beta   90.00
_cell.angle_gamma   90.00
#
_symmetry.space_group_name_H-M   'P 1'
#
loop_
_entity.id
_entity.type
_entity.pdbx_description
1 polymer ?
#
loop_
_entity_poly.entity_id
_entity_poly.type
_entity_poly.pdbx_seq_one_letter_code
_entity_poly.pdbx_strand_id
1 'polypeptide(L)'
;METPLWMQVRESPGAAAKKAIYQEAIISGCWIFSTVSKKWYTPDEFMASTETVHMHRDKDDGRKFVVKHPLVGLQERIDLLHRTAKEIDEFNKRLHNYYELRRKQTKQPHQR
;
A
#
# COMPACT_ATOMS: atom_id res chain seq x y z
N MET A 1 -39.36 -32.47 -4.60
CA MET A 1 -39.54 -31.13 -4.00
C MET A 1 -38.47 -30.24 -4.61
N GLU A 2 -38.87 -29.34 -5.50
CA GLU A 2 -37.93 -28.41 -6.14
C GLU A 2 -37.66 -27.24 -5.20
N THR A 3 -36.39 -27.03 -4.84
CA THR A 3 -35.98 -25.87 -4.04
C THR A 3 -36.26 -24.57 -4.81
N PRO A 4 -36.93 -23.57 -4.20
CA PRO A 4 -37.23 -22.31 -4.86
C PRO A 4 -35.97 -21.57 -5.33
N LEU A 5 -36.03 -20.96 -6.51
CA LEU A 5 -34.90 -20.25 -7.16
C LEU A 5 -34.31 -19.11 -6.28
N TRP A 6 -35.13 -18.50 -5.42
CA TRP A 6 -34.69 -17.44 -4.50
C TRP A 6 -33.86 -17.96 -3.31
N MET A 7 -33.90 -19.27 -3.03
CA MET A 7 -33.07 -19.93 -2.02
C MET A 7 -31.64 -20.17 -2.51
N GLN A 8 -31.34 -19.87 -3.78
CA GLN A 8 -30.04 -20.09 -4.42
C GLN A 8 -29.28 -18.79 -4.69
N VAL A 9 -29.43 -17.75 -3.85
CA VAL A 9 -28.47 -16.64 -3.84
C VAL A 9 -27.16 -17.19 -3.26
N ARG A 10 -26.40 -17.92 -4.07
CA ARG A 10 -25.04 -18.30 -3.76
C ARG A 10 -24.27 -16.99 -3.59
N GLU A 11 -23.79 -16.73 -2.37
CA GLU A 11 -22.82 -15.65 -2.14
C GLU A 11 -21.72 -15.79 -3.20
N SER A 12 -21.37 -14.68 -3.84
CA SER A 12 -20.33 -14.73 -4.86
C SER A 12 -19.02 -15.20 -4.21
N PRO A 13 -18.20 -16.00 -4.92
CA PRO A 13 -16.93 -16.47 -4.37
C PRO A 13 -16.05 -15.33 -3.83
N GLY A 14 -16.13 -14.14 -4.46
CA GLY A 14 -15.43 -12.94 -3.99
C GLY A 14 -15.97 -12.36 -2.69
N ALA A 15 -17.29 -12.38 -2.45
CA ALA A 15 -17.87 -11.93 -1.19
C ALA A 15 -17.49 -12.84 -0.04
N ALA A 16 -17.52 -14.16 -0.26
CA ALA A 16 -17.07 -15.16 0.72
C ALA A 16 -15.58 -14.99 1.05
N ALA A 17 -14.74 -14.77 0.04
CA ALA A 17 -13.31 -14.51 0.22
C ALA A 17 -13.03 -13.22 1.00
N LYS A 18 -13.75 -12.13 0.69
CA LYS A 18 -13.64 -10.86 1.43
C LYS A 18 -13.99 -11.04 2.91
N LYS A 19 -15.05 -11.80 3.19
CA LYS A 19 -15.46 -12.13 4.56
C LYS A 19 -14.43 -13.01 5.28
N ALA A 20 -13.79 -13.95 4.58
CA ALA A 20 -12.73 -14.78 5.16
C ALA A 20 -11.52 -13.94 5.60
N ILE A 21 -11.06 -13.01 4.75
CA ILE A 21 -9.95 -12.08 5.08
C ILE A 21 -10.34 -11.17 6.25
N TYR A 22 -11.58 -10.67 6.27
CA TYR A 22 -12.10 -9.90 7.40
C TYR A 22 -12.03 -10.68 8.71
N GLN A 23 -12.52 -11.92 8.71
CA GLN A 23 -12.51 -12.78 9.89
C GLN A 23 -11.07 -13.11 10.33
N GLU A 24 -10.17 -13.40 9.39
CA GLU A 24 -8.76 -13.64 9.68
C GLU A 24 -8.14 -12.42 10.38
N ALA A 25 -8.39 -11.21 9.88
CA ALA A 25 -7.87 -9.98 10.46
C ALA A 25 -8.43 -9.70 11.87
N ILE A 26 -9.74 -9.94 12.10
CA ILE A 26 -10.37 -9.82 13.42
C ILE A 26 -9.76 -10.82 14.42
N ILE A 27 -9.68 -12.10 14.04
CA ILE A 27 -9.17 -13.17 14.92
C ILE A 27 -7.70 -12.93 15.28
N SER A 28 -6.90 -12.47 14.31
CA SER A 28 -5.48 -12.20 14.50
C SER A 28 -5.17 -10.82 15.10
N GLY A 29 -6.18 -9.97 15.32
CA GLY A 29 -5.99 -8.58 15.78
C GLY A 29 -5.13 -7.75 14.82
N CYS A 30 -5.15 -8.09 13.53
CA CYS A 30 -4.30 -7.49 12.50
C CYS A 30 -5.10 -6.63 11.54
N TRP A 31 -4.39 -5.88 10.70
CA TRP A 31 -4.97 -5.03 9.67
C TRP A 31 -4.75 -5.62 8.29
N ILE A 32 -5.53 -5.15 7.32
CA ILE A 32 -5.53 -5.67 5.96
C ILE A 32 -4.79 -4.67 5.08
N PHE A 33 -3.72 -5.11 4.46
CA PHE A 33 -2.94 -4.31 3.53
C PHE A 33 -3.26 -4.70 2.09
N SER A 34 -3.73 -3.73 1.29
CA SER A 34 -3.89 -3.90 -0.15
C SER A 34 -2.55 -3.68 -0.85
N THR A 35 -2.02 -4.72 -1.47
CA THR A 35 -0.75 -4.66 -2.22
C THR A 35 -0.89 -3.89 -3.53
N VAL A 36 -2.12 -3.74 -4.05
CA VAL A 36 -2.46 -3.00 -5.26
C VAL A 36 -2.55 -1.50 -4.96
N SER A 37 -3.43 -1.11 -4.04
CA SER A 37 -3.64 0.32 -3.72
C SER A 37 -2.61 0.87 -2.74
N LYS A 38 -1.77 0.01 -2.14
CA LYS A 38 -0.78 0.33 -1.09
C LYS A 38 -1.41 0.99 0.13
N LYS A 39 -2.68 0.66 0.41
CA LYS A 39 -3.46 1.18 1.53
C LYS A 39 -3.62 0.14 2.62
N TRP A 40 -3.68 0.63 3.85
CA TRP A 40 -4.03 -0.15 5.03
C TRP A 40 -5.50 0.07 5.36
N TYR A 41 -6.16 -0.99 5.78
CA TYR A 41 -7.55 -0.99 6.20
C TYR A 41 -7.63 -1.67 7.55
N THR A 42 -8.39 -1.07 8.47
CA THR A 42 -8.97 -1.85 9.56
C THR A 42 -9.92 -2.92 8.97
N PRO A 43 -10.23 -4.00 9.71
CA PRO A 43 -11.20 -4.98 9.25
C PRO A 43 -12.53 -4.35 8.81
N ASP A 44 -13.07 -3.41 9.60
CA ASP A 44 -14.35 -2.77 9.33
C ASP A 44 -14.30 -1.86 8.08
N GLU A 45 -13.22 -1.08 7.93
CA GLU A 45 -13.00 -0.28 6.72
C GLU A 45 -12.87 -1.16 5.47
N PHE A 46 -12.22 -2.32 5.59
CA PHE A 46 -12.07 -3.24 4.48
C PHE A 46 -13.43 -3.76 4.01
N MET A 47 -14.32 -4.14 4.94
CA MET A 47 -15.68 -4.56 4.61
C MET A 47 -16.49 -3.44 3.95
N ALA A 48 -16.37 -2.21 4.45
CA ALA A 48 -17.06 -1.04 3.88
C ALA A 48 -16.46 -0.56 2.53
N SER A 49 -15.24 -0.97 2.21
CA SER A 49 -14.54 -0.51 1.01
C SER A 49 -15.14 -1.10 -0.29
N THR A 50 -14.91 -0.40 -1.40
CA THR A 50 -15.23 -0.89 -2.75
C THR A 50 -14.20 -1.89 -3.30
N GLU A 51 -13.21 -2.30 -2.51
CA GLU A 51 -12.21 -3.30 -2.91
C GLU A 51 -12.90 -4.65 -3.16
N THR A 52 -12.59 -5.24 -4.31
CA THR A 52 -13.14 -6.52 -4.75
C THR A 52 -12.09 -7.62 -4.64
N VAL A 53 -12.45 -8.71 -3.97
CA VAL A 53 -11.62 -9.92 -3.93
C VAL A 53 -12.05 -10.81 -5.09
N HIS A 54 -11.22 -10.89 -6.12
CA HIS A 54 -11.47 -11.77 -7.26
C HIS A 54 -10.81 -13.13 -7.02
N MET A 55 -11.59 -14.21 -7.08
CA MET A 55 -11.08 -15.56 -7.14
C MET A 55 -11.16 -16.07 -8.59
N HIS A 56 -10.03 -16.51 -9.16
CA HIS A 56 -9.99 -17.06 -10.51
C HIS A 56 -9.58 -18.53 -10.48
N ARG A 57 -10.50 -19.41 -10.92
CA ARG A 57 -10.26 -20.87 -11.10
C ARG A 57 -9.65 -21.56 -9.87
N ASP A 58 -10.24 -21.36 -8.68
CA ASP A 58 -9.81 -21.96 -7.40
C ASP A 58 -8.35 -21.69 -7.00
N LYS A 59 -7.65 -20.81 -7.72
CA LYS A 59 -6.36 -20.26 -7.32
C LYS A 59 -6.60 -18.81 -6.95
N ASP A 60 -6.29 -18.52 -5.70
CA ASP A 60 -6.27 -17.15 -5.20
C ASP A 60 -5.39 -16.33 -6.15
N ASP A 61 -5.90 -15.18 -6.59
CA ASP A 61 -5.24 -14.29 -7.56
C ASP A 61 -4.11 -13.56 -6.81
N GLY A 62 -3.12 -14.34 -6.37
CA GLY A 62 -1.88 -13.94 -5.72
C GLY A 62 -2.01 -12.81 -4.69
N ARG A 63 -2.80 -13.00 -3.63
CA ARG A 63 -2.77 -12.20 -2.38
C ARG A 63 -2.71 -10.67 -2.61
N LYS A 64 -3.70 -10.13 -3.29
CA LYS A 64 -3.93 -8.66 -3.37
C LYS A 64 -4.12 -8.03 -1.99
N PHE A 65 -4.54 -8.83 -1.01
CA PHE A 65 -4.72 -8.41 0.38
C PHE A 65 -3.86 -9.29 1.28
N VAL A 66 -3.16 -8.65 2.22
CA VAL A 66 -2.31 -9.34 3.19
C VAL A 66 -2.69 -8.89 4.57
N VAL A 67 -3.01 -9.84 5.45
CA VAL A 67 -3.23 -9.58 6.86
C VAL A 67 -1.88 -9.41 7.55
N LYS A 68 -1.65 -8.26 8.18
CA LYS A 68 -0.38 -7.92 8.85
C LYS A 68 -0.63 -7.14 10.12
N HIS A 69 0.30 -7.29 11.06
CA HIS A 69 0.28 -6.51 12.30
C HIS A 69 0.49 -5.01 12.00
N PRO A 70 -0.34 -4.10 12.54
CA PRO A 70 -0.30 -2.67 12.19
C PRO A 70 1.04 -2.01 12.55
N LEU A 71 1.69 -2.43 13.64
CA LEU A 71 3.01 -1.90 14.02
C LEU A 71 4.11 -2.20 12.99
N VAL A 72 4.01 -3.32 12.27
CA VAL A 72 4.95 -3.61 11.18
C VAL A 72 4.74 -2.62 10.05
N GLY A 73 3.48 -2.33 9.71
CA GLY A 73 3.15 -1.29 8.72
C GLY A 73 3.63 0.09 9.11
N LEU A 74 3.52 0.45 10.39
CA LEU A 74 4.04 1.71 10.91
C LEU A 74 5.56 1.79 10.76
N GLN A 75 6.28 0.73 11.14
CA GLN A 75 7.74 0.69 10.99
C GLN A 75 8.17 0.78 9.53
N GLU A 76 7.53 0.05 8.62
CA GLU A 76 7.79 0.13 7.17
C GLU A 76 7.62 1.57 6.64
N ARG A 77 6.64 2.33 7.16
CA ARG A 77 6.43 3.74 6.79
C ARG A 77 7.47 4.68 7.38
N ILE A 78 7.89 4.45 8.63
CA ILE A 78 8.99 5.22 9.25
C ILE A 78 10.29 5.00 8.46
N ASP A 79 10.59 3.76 8.10
CA ASP A 79 11.79 3.42 7.31
C ASP A 79 11.74 4.09 5.93
N LEU A 80 10.57 4.11 5.29
CA LEU A 80 10.37 4.82 4.04
C LEU A 80 10.63 6.33 4.19
N LEU A 81 10.09 6.96 5.24
CA LEU A 81 10.31 8.38 5.52
C LEU A 81 11.79 8.69 5.69
N HIS A 82 12.54 7.87 6.43
CA HIS A 82 13.98 8.06 6.58
C HIS A 82 14.73 7.98 5.24
N ARG A 83 14.37 7.04 4.37
CA ARG A 83 14.96 6.92 3.03
C ARG A 83 14.66 8.15 2.19
N THR A 84 13.39 8.57 2.14
CA THR A 84 12.98 9.75 1.39
C THR A 84 13.64 11.02 1.91
N ALA A 85 13.76 11.19 3.23
CA ALA A 85 14.46 12.33 3.83
C ALA A 85 15.94 12.39 3.40
N LYS A 86 16.61 11.22 3.38
CA LYS A 86 17.98 11.11 2.89
C LYS A 86 18.11 11.48 1.41
N GLU A 87 17.20 11.00 0.57
CA GLU A 87 17.17 11.33 -0.86
C GLU A 87 16.99 12.84 -1.10
N ILE A 88 16.13 13.49 -0.30
CA ILE A 88 15.91 14.94 -0.36
C ILE A 88 17.18 15.70 0.05
N ASP A 89 17.84 15.29 1.13
CA ASP A 89 19.10 15.92 1.57
C ASP A 89 20.21 15.78 0.52
N GLU A 90 20.35 14.60 -0.08
CA GLU A 90 21.30 14.37 -1.18
C GLU A 90 20.98 15.24 -2.41
N PHE A 91 19.70 15.36 -2.76
CA PHE A 91 19.27 16.22 -3.86
C PHE A 91 19.55 17.71 -3.56
N ASN A 92 19.29 18.15 -2.33
CA ASN A 92 19.57 19.52 -1.89
C ASN A 92 21.07 19.85 -1.97
N LYS A 93 21.94 18.93 -1.51
CA LYS A 93 23.40 19.08 -1.66
C LYS A 93 23.82 19.21 -3.12
N ARG A 94 23.24 18.41 -4.02
CA ARG A 94 23.51 18.51 -5.47
C ARG A 94 23.09 19.87 -6.04
N LEU A 95 21.91 20.36 -5.66
CA LEU A 95 21.43 21.69 -6.04
C LEU A 95 22.39 22.79 -5.57
N HIS A 96 22.72 22.82 -4.28
CA HIS A 96 23.64 23.79 -3.72
C HIS A 96 25.00 23.76 -4.41
N ASN A 97 25.59 22.58 -4.55
CA ASN A 97 26.88 22.42 -5.24
C ASN A 97 26.83 22.96 -6.66
N TYR A 98 25.79 22.63 -7.44
CA TYR A 98 25.65 23.09 -8.82
C TYR A 98 25.56 24.62 -8.92
N TYR A 99 24.69 25.24 -8.12
CA TYR A 99 24.47 26.69 -8.20
C TYR A 99 25.58 27.51 -7.54
N GLU A 100 26.23 27.00 -6.48
CA GLU A 100 27.37 27.67 -5.86
C GLU A 100 28.63 27.60 -6.72
N LEU A 101 28.91 26.45 -7.36
CA LEU A 101 30.01 26.32 -8.32
C LEU A 101 29.81 27.26 -9.51
N ARG A 102 28.57 27.34 -10.03
CA ARG A 102 28.23 28.24 -11.14
C ARG A 102 28.38 29.72 -10.76
N ARG A 103 28.08 30.12 -9.53
CA ARG A 103 28.30 31.49 -9.02
C ARG A 103 29.78 31.84 -8.87
N LYS A 104 30.65 30.87 -8.61
CA LYS A 104 32.11 31.09 -8.51
C LYS A 104 32.75 31.25 -9.88
N GLN A 105 32.28 30.54 -10.90
CA GLN A 105 32.78 30.65 -12.27
C GLN A 105 32.45 32.00 -12.94
N THR A 106 31.29 32.60 -12.65
CA THR A 106 30.93 33.93 -13.18
C THR A 106 31.63 35.11 -12.50
N LYS A 107 32.27 34.91 -11.34
CA LYS A 107 32.98 35.94 -10.57
C LYS A 107 34.49 35.98 -10.80
N GLN A 108 35.05 35.19 -11.71
CA GLN A 108 36.41 35.41 -12.20
C GLN A 108 36.34 36.26 -13.48
N PRO A 109 36.37 37.61 -13.39
CA PRO A 109 36.75 38.41 -14.53
C PRO A 109 38.22 38.06 -14.83
N HIS A 110 38.51 37.80 -16.11
CA HIS A 110 39.87 37.70 -16.62
C HIS A 110 40.69 38.90 -16.11
N GLN A 111 41.59 38.63 -15.16
CA GLN A 111 42.77 39.47 -14.95
C GLN A 111 43.83 38.96 -15.92
N ARG A 112 43.89 39.57 -17.10
CA ARG A 112 45.09 39.71 -17.92
C ARG A 112 45.04 41.05 -18.61
#